data_AF-A0A930QJJ9-F1
#
_entry.id   AF-A0A930QJJ9-F1
#
_cell.length_a   1.000
_cell.length_b   1.000
_cell.length_c   1.000
_cell.angle_alpha   90.00
_cell.angle_beta   90.00
_cell.angle_gamma   90.00
#
_symmetry.space_group_name_H-M   'P 1'
#
loop_
_entity.id
_entity.type
_entity.pdbx_description
1 polymer ?
#
loop_
_entity_poly.entity_id
_entity_poly.type
_entity_poly.pdbx_seq_one_letter_code
_entity_poly.pdbx_strand_id
1 'polypeptide(L)'
;MSLHWGLTVTRPVGSWAEKDAPDVRLDSGAVGVGPSYMVRWTKPLGKKWEASLDLTGGLMVYNKVHPAHTRNYDFMWRIGPRLTYNFNDRNALSIAYLGHHVSNGQRTKNPGYNGVGVSIGYRYTY
;
A
#
# COMPACT_ATOMS: atom_id res chain seq x y z
N MET A 1 13.74 3.55 -15.18
CA MET A 1 12.57 3.93 -14.34
C MET A 1 11.33 3.51 -15.10
N SER A 2 10.30 3.03 -14.41
CA SER A 2 9.02 2.63 -15.03
C SER A 2 7.84 3.14 -14.21
N LEU A 3 6.73 3.44 -14.89
CA LEU A 3 5.46 3.82 -14.27
C LEU A 3 4.45 2.68 -14.48
N HIS A 4 3.80 2.27 -13.39
CA HIS A 4 2.73 1.29 -13.37
C HIS A 4 1.49 1.93 -12.77
N TRP A 5 0.34 1.38 -13.10
CA TRP A 5 -0.95 1.88 -12.63
C TRP A 5 -1.95 0.73 -12.58
N GLY A 6 -2.97 0.86 -11.75
CA GLY A 6 -3.99 -0.16 -11.59
C GLY A 6 -4.92 0.12 -10.43
N LEU A 7 -5.53 -0.94 -9.91
CA LEU A 7 -6.48 -0.90 -8.82
C LEU A 7 -5.86 -1.56 -7.58
N THR A 8 -5.97 -0.92 -6.42
CA THR A 8 -5.70 -1.55 -5.12
C THR A 8 -7.03 -1.95 -4.49
N VAL A 9 -7.10 -3.17 -3.97
CA VAL A 9 -8.14 -3.61 -3.04
C VAL A 9 -7.48 -3.84 -1.69
N THR A 10 -8.10 -3.37 -0.61
CA THR A 10 -7.55 -3.41 0.74
C THR A 10 -8.61 -3.82 1.77
N ARG A 11 -8.17 -4.46 2.85
CA ARG A 11 -9.00 -4.78 4.01
C ARG A 11 -8.23 -4.41 5.28
N PRO A 12 -8.23 -3.13 5.68
CA PRO A 12 -7.63 -2.75 6.94
C PRO A 12 -8.51 -3.24 8.11
N VAL A 13 -7.85 -3.76 9.14
CA VAL A 13 -8.44 -4.21 10.40
C VAL A 13 -7.56 -3.76 11.54
N GLY A 14 -8.16 -3.34 12.65
CA GLY A 14 -7.43 -2.93 13.85
C GLY A 14 -8.32 -2.12 14.79
N SER A 15 -7.69 -1.47 15.75
CA SER A 15 -8.34 -0.57 16.70
C SER A 15 -7.49 0.69 16.85
N TRP A 16 -8.11 1.84 17.10
CA TRP A 16 -7.41 3.08 17.42
C TRP A 16 -8.11 3.82 18.56
N ALA A 17 -7.44 4.78 19.19
CA ALA A 17 -8.02 5.62 20.23
C ALA A 17 -7.88 7.09 19.87
N GLU A 18 -8.90 7.87 20.19
CA GLU A 18 -8.90 9.31 19.98
C GLU A 18 -7.90 9.99 20.94
N LYS A 19 -7.34 11.14 20.55
CA LYS A 19 -6.31 11.83 21.34
C LYS A 19 -6.86 12.32 22.69
N ASP A 20 -8.11 12.73 22.70
CA ASP A 20 -8.88 13.21 23.85
C ASP A 20 -9.51 12.09 24.69
N ALA A 21 -9.54 10.85 24.18
CA ALA A 21 -10.01 9.67 24.90
C ALA A 21 -9.08 8.46 24.66
N PRO A 22 -7.81 8.50 25.12
CA PRO A 22 -6.79 7.50 24.80
C PRO A 22 -7.10 6.11 25.35
N ASP A 23 -7.91 6.02 26.42
CA ASP A 23 -8.30 4.76 27.06
C ASP A 23 -9.49 4.08 26.35
N VAL A 24 -10.13 4.74 25.39
CA VAL A 24 -11.27 4.21 24.64
C VAL A 24 -10.80 3.72 23.28
N ARG A 25 -10.73 2.39 23.12
CA ARG A 25 -10.41 1.76 21.82
C ARG A 25 -11.64 1.66 20.94
N LEU A 26 -11.49 2.14 19.71
CA LEU A 26 -12.46 2.07 18.64
C LEU A 26 -11.99 1.02 17.63
N ASP A 27 -12.67 -0.12 17.60
CA ASP A 27 -12.47 -1.15 16.58
C ASP A 27 -12.84 -0.60 15.20
N SER A 28 -12.01 -0.92 14.23
CA SER A 28 -12.08 -0.34 12.90
C SER A 28 -11.67 -1.35 11.84
N GLY A 29 -12.66 -1.80 11.08
CA GLY A 29 -12.48 -2.72 9.96
C GLY A 29 -13.27 -2.25 8.74
N ALA A 30 -12.62 -2.22 7.58
CA ALA A 30 -13.26 -1.85 6.33
C ALA A 30 -12.72 -2.68 5.15
N VAL A 31 -13.42 -2.60 4.03
CA VAL A 31 -12.92 -3.02 2.72
C VAL A 31 -12.88 -1.77 1.85
N GLY A 32 -11.75 -1.55 1.21
CA GLY A 32 -11.53 -0.41 0.35
C GLY A 32 -11.02 -0.79 -1.03
N VAL A 33 -11.27 0.09 -1.98
CA VAL A 33 -10.82 -0.05 -3.35
C VAL A 33 -10.45 1.31 -3.91
N GLY A 34 -9.51 1.36 -4.85
CA GLY A 34 -9.32 2.56 -5.65
C GLY A 34 -8.07 2.56 -6.52
N PRO A 35 -7.91 3.60 -7.36
CA PRO A 35 -6.81 3.70 -8.29
C PRO A 35 -5.47 3.83 -7.56
N SER A 36 -4.41 3.34 -8.18
CA SER A 36 -3.05 3.42 -7.65
C SER A 36 -2.03 3.57 -8.78
N TYR A 37 -1.02 4.38 -8.52
CA TYR A 37 0.15 4.57 -9.38
C TYR A 37 1.40 4.11 -8.64
N MET A 38 2.34 3.52 -9.37
CA MET A 38 3.62 3.08 -8.83
C MET A 38 4.76 3.53 -9.75
N VAL A 39 5.72 4.24 -9.18
CA VAL A 39 7.02 4.47 -9.79
C VAL A 39 7.97 3.39 -9.31
N ARG A 40 8.65 2.73 -10.25
CA ARG A 40 9.62 1.67 -9.97
C ARG A 40 10.98 1.99 -10.59
N TRP A 41 12.01 2.00 -9.75
CA TRP A 41 13.41 2.08 -10.16
C TRP A 41 14.05 0.70 -10.06
N THR A 42 14.35 0.08 -11.20
CA THR A 42 14.89 -1.28 -11.28
C THR A 42 16.35 -1.28 -11.69
N LYS A 43 17.14 -2.15 -11.04
CA LYS A 43 18.51 -2.49 -11.40
C LYS A 43 18.62 -4.01 -11.56
N PRO A 44 19.15 -4.50 -12.69
CA PRO A 44 19.42 -5.93 -12.85
C PRO A 44 20.52 -6.37 -11.87
N LEU A 45 20.36 -7.56 -11.31
CA LEU A 45 21.33 -8.25 -10.46
C LEU A 45 21.75 -9.57 -11.13
N GLY A 46 22.25 -9.46 -12.36
CA GLY A 46 22.57 -10.59 -13.22
C GLY A 46 21.43 -10.93 -14.19
N LYS A 47 21.42 -12.17 -14.70
CA LYS A 47 20.51 -12.59 -15.79
C LYS A 47 19.06 -12.83 -15.33
N LYS A 48 18.87 -13.29 -14.09
CA LYS A 48 17.57 -13.74 -13.58
C LYS A 48 17.00 -12.88 -12.45
N TRP A 49 17.80 -12.01 -11.86
CA TRP A 49 17.38 -11.23 -10.68
C TRP A 49 17.32 -9.74 -11.00
N GLU A 50 16.35 -9.06 -10.40
CA GLU A 50 16.23 -7.61 -10.40
C GLU A 50 16.02 -7.14 -8.96
N ALA A 51 16.74 -6.10 -8.55
CA ALA A 51 16.39 -5.30 -7.38
C ALA A 51 15.65 -4.05 -7.82
N SER A 52 14.62 -3.66 -7.08
CA SER A 52 13.87 -2.45 -7.35
C SER A 52 13.56 -1.66 -6.09
N LEU A 53 13.40 -0.35 -6.23
CA LEU A 53 12.73 0.49 -5.25
C LEU A 53 11.35 0.87 -5.80
N ASP A 54 10.31 0.59 -5.02
CA ASP A 54 8.92 0.91 -5.37
C ASP A 54 8.47 2.13 -4.55
N LEU A 55 7.84 3.10 -5.21
CA LEU A 55 7.04 4.15 -4.58
C LEU A 55 5.62 4.08 -5.17
N THR A 56 4.61 3.84 -4.33
CA THR A 56 3.21 3.71 -4.73
C THR A 56 2.34 4.72 -4.00
N GLY A 57 1.41 5.35 -4.71
CA GLY A 57 0.38 6.21 -4.16
C GLY A 57 -0.99 5.81 -4.71
N GLY A 58 -2.03 5.88 -3.88
CA GLY A 58 -3.40 5.60 -4.31
C GLY A 58 -4.44 6.32 -3.47
N LEU A 59 -5.62 6.52 -4.05
CA LEU A 59 -6.82 7.02 -3.36
C LEU A 59 -7.74 5.85 -3.11
N MET A 60 -7.96 5.49 -1.85
CA MET A 60 -8.85 4.40 -1.45
C MET A 60 -10.19 4.97 -1.02
N VAL A 61 -11.29 4.38 -1.47
CA VAL A 61 -12.62 4.58 -0.91
C VAL A 61 -13.06 3.30 -0.20
N TYR A 62 -13.72 3.44 0.94
CA TYR A 62 -14.07 2.34 1.84
C TYR A 62 -15.58 2.16 1.97
N ASN A 63 -16.01 0.92 2.18
CA ASN A 63 -17.41 0.57 2.43
C ASN A 63 -17.94 1.08 3.78
N LYS A 64 -17.05 1.45 4.71
CA LYS A 64 -17.34 2.01 6.04
C LYS A 64 -16.38 3.16 6.31
N VAL A 65 -16.72 4.02 7.25
CA VAL A 65 -15.79 5.00 7.78
C VAL A 65 -14.59 4.28 8.39
N HIS A 66 -13.39 4.59 7.93
CA HIS A 66 -12.15 3.96 8.36
C HIS A 66 -11.00 4.98 8.36
N PRO A 67 -10.25 5.11 9.48
CA PRO A 67 -10.54 4.54 10.79
C PRO A 67 -11.90 4.96 11.39
N ALA A 68 -12.40 4.32 12.45
CA ALA A 68 -13.69 4.69 13.06
C ALA A 68 -13.74 6.21 13.37
N HIS A 69 -14.90 6.87 13.22
CA HIS A 69 -15.10 8.32 13.41
C HIS A 69 -14.33 9.26 12.45
N THR A 70 -13.71 8.76 11.37
CA THR A 70 -12.98 9.57 10.39
C THR A 70 -13.79 9.87 9.11
N ARG A 71 -13.36 9.33 7.96
CA ARG A 71 -13.93 9.42 6.62
C ARG A 71 -13.96 8.04 5.99
N ASN A 72 -14.67 7.91 4.88
CA ASN A 72 -14.71 6.71 4.06
C ASN A 72 -13.70 6.74 2.91
N TYR A 73 -12.66 7.58 2.98
CA TYR A 73 -11.60 7.64 1.99
C TYR A 73 -10.25 7.99 2.64
N ASP A 74 -9.16 7.51 2.04
CA ASP A 74 -7.79 7.85 2.41
C ASP A 74 -6.86 7.87 1.20
N PHE A 75 -5.75 8.57 1.32
CA PHE A 75 -4.57 8.40 0.49
C PHE A 75 -3.64 7.35 1.11
N MET A 76 -3.24 6.35 0.32
CA MET A 76 -2.32 5.30 0.73
C MET A 76 -1.00 5.45 -0.02
N TRP A 77 0.06 5.73 0.74
CA TRP A 77 1.43 5.81 0.24
C TRP A 77 2.22 4.60 0.71
N ARG A 78 3.02 4.01 -0.17
CA ARG A 78 3.89 2.86 0.11
C ARG A 78 5.26 3.06 -0.50
N ILE A 79 6.32 2.73 0.22
CA ILE A 79 7.69 2.76 -0.30
C ILE A 79 8.50 1.57 0.22
N GLY A 80 9.33 0.98 -0.63
CA GLY A 80 10.31 0.01 -0.16
C GLY A 80 10.97 -0.84 -1.24
N PRO A 81 11.98 -1.63 -0.86
CA PRO A 81 12.71 -2.48 -1.78
C PRO A 81 11.87 -3.68 -2.23
N ARG A 82 12.12 -4.11 -3.47
CA ARG A 82 11.59 -5.33 -4.09
C ARG A 82 12.73 -6.15 -4.69
N LEU A 83 12.65 -7.46 -4.53
CA LEU A 83 13.46 -8.43 -5.24
C LEU A 83 12.55 -9.20 -6.21
N THR A 84 12.96 -9.32 -7.46
CA THR A 84 12.23 -10.03 -8.51
C THR A 84 13.10 -11.11 -9.13
N TYR A 85 12.54 -12.31 -9.29
CA TYR A 85 13.11 -13.44 -10.01
C TYR A 85 12.38 -13.62 -11.34
N ASN A 86 13.11 -13.52 -12.44
CA ASN A 86 12.62 -13.79 -13.79
C ASN A 86 12.81 -15.28 -14.10
N PHE A 87 11.70 -16.02 -14.22
CA PHE A 87 11.72 -17.43 -14.63
C PHE A 87 12.15 -17.56 -16.10
N ASN A 88 11.66 -16.64 -16.92
CA ASN A 88 11.94 -16.48 -18.35
C ASN A 88 11.55 -15.06 -18.78
N ASP A 89 11.60 -14.78 -20.08
CA ASP A 89 11.32 -13.44 -20.63
C ASP A 89 9.87 -12.99 -20.44
N ARG A 90 8.95 -13.90 -20.09
CA ARG A 90 7.52 -13.63 -19.91
C ARG A 90 7.06 -13.64 -18.47
N ASN A 91 7.74 -14.33 -17.58
CA ASN A 91 7.23 -14.65 -16.25
C ASN A 91 8.22 -14.23 -15.16
N ALA A 92 7.74 -13.52 -14.15
CA ALA A 92 8.53 -13.19 -12.97
C ALA A 92 7.72 -13.26 -11.67
N LEU A 93 8.39 -13.65 -10.59
CA LEU A 93 7.86 -13.58 -9.22
C LEU A 93 8.66 -12.55 -8.43
N SER A 94 8.02 -11.84 -7.52
CA SER A 94 8.68 -10.82 -6.71
C SER A 94 8.17 -10.79 -5.28
N ILE A 95 9.06 -10.39 -4.38
CA ILE A 95 8.78 -10.09 -2.98
C ILE A 95 9.26 -8.67 -2.67
N ALA A 96 8.52 -7.94 -1.87
CA ALA A 96 8.88 -6.60 -1.43
C ALA A 96 8.57 -6.40 0.05
N TYR A 97 9.37 -5.56 0.69
CA TYR A 97 9.12 -5.08 2.05
C TYR A 97 8.80 -3.59 1.96
N LEU A 98 7.59 -3.20 2.37
CA LEU A 98 7.03 -1.89 2.10
C LEU A 98 6.64 -1.21 3.41
N GLY A 99 7.21 -0.03 3.67
CA GLY A 99 6.62 0.92 4.59
C GLY A 99 5.39 1.56 3.95
N HIS A 100 4.40 1.92 4.76
CA HIS A 100 3.20 2.61 4.28
C HIS A 100 2.75 3.70 5.25
N HIS A 101 2.13 4.73 4.68
CA HIS A 101 1.44 5.80 5.40
C HIS A 101 0.06 5.98 4.80
N VAL A 102 -0.96 6.09 5.65
CA VAL A 102 -2.35 6.28 5.24
C VAL A 102 -2.91 7.50 5.97
N SER A 103 -3.52 8.42 5.22
CA SER A 103 -4.22 9.58 5.77
C SER A 103 -5.23 10.17 4.77
N ASN A 104 -6.24 10.87 5.27
CA ASN A 104 -7.29 11.46 4.43
C ASN A 104 -7.03 12.93 4.02
N GLY A 105 -5.85 13.47 4.37
CA GLY A 105 -5.42 14.83 4.03
C GLY A 105 -6.13 15.96 4.80
N GLN A 106 -7.00 15.63 5.77
CA GLN A 106 -7.71 16.63 6.58
C GLN A 106 -6.92 17.00 7.84
N ARG A 107 -7.19 18.19 8.39
CA ARG A 107 -6.61 18.66 9.67
C ARG A 107 -7.28 18.03 10.90
N THR A 108 -8.56 17.73 10.80
CA THR A 108 -9.36 17.10 11.85
C THR A 108 -9.89 15.76 11.35
N LYS A 109 -10.17 14.83 12.27
CA LYS A 109 -10.67 13.48 11.92
C LYS A 109 -9.74 12.74 10.95
N ASN A 110 -8.44 12.89 11.14
CA ASN A 110 -7.38 12.27 10.36
C ASN A 110 -6.31 11.72 11.33
N PRO A 111 -6.53 10.53 11.92
CA PRO A 111 -5.55 9.97 12.83
C PRO A 111 -4.20 9.77 12.15
N GLY A 112 -4.23 9.39 10.86
CA GLY A 112 -3.06 8.96 10.12
C GLY A 112 -2.46 7.70 10.74
N TYR A 113 -1.97 6.77 9.92
CA TYR A 113 -1.22 5.65 10.47
C TYR A 113 -0.09 5.23 9.55
N ASN A 114 0.96 4.70 10.19
CA ASN A 114 2.11 4.13 9.53
C ASN A 114 2.17 2.64 9.80
N GLY A 115 2.79 1.91 8.89
CA GLY A 115 3.07 0.50 9.10
C GLY A 115 4.08 -0.03 8.10
N VAL A 116 4.35 -1.33 8.22
CA VAL A 116 5.23 -2.08 7.33
C VAL A 116 4.54 -3.36 6.91
N GLY A 117 4.89 -3.92 5.75
CA GLY A 117 4.30 -5.16 5.27
C GLY A 117 5.11 -5.81 4.17
N VAL A 118 4.77 -7.07 3.88
CA VAL A 118 5.34 -7.85 2.78
C VAL A 118 4.37 -7.86 1.61
N SER A 119 4.89 -7.67 0.39
CA SER A 119 4.13 -7.79 -0.85
C SER A 119 4.72 -8.91 -1.70
N ILE A 120 3.86 -9.81 -2.17
CA ILE A 120 4.19 -10.82 -3.17
C ILE A 120 3.54 -10.38 -4.48
N GLY A 121 4.24 -10.49 -5.61
CA GLY A 121 3.71 -10.11 -6.91
C GLY A 121 4.19 -11.02 -8.03
N TYR A 122 3.31 -11.29 -8.98
CA TYR A 122 3.59 -12.04 -10.19
C TYR A 122 3.44 -11.11 -11.41
N ARG A 123 4.38 -11.21 -12.36
CA ARG A 123 4.37 -10.46 -13.63
C ARG A 123 4.33 -11.43 -14.79
N TYR A 124 3.38 -11.20 -15.70
CA TYR A 124 3.29 -11.84 -17.00
C TYR A 124 3.36 -10.78 -18.11
N THR A 125 4.14 -11.04 -19.15
CA THR A 125 4.25 -10.22 -20.37
C THR A 125 3.88 -11.07 -21.58
N TYR A 126 3.02 -10.53 -22.46
CA TYR A 126 2.58 -11.17 -23.71
C TYR A 126 3.66 -11.07 -24.80
#